data_AF-A0A7C2C062-F1
#
_entry.id   AF-A0A7C2C062-F1
#
_cell.length_a   1.000
_cell.length_b   1.000
_cell.length_c   1.000
_cell.angle_alpha   90.00
_cell.angle_beta   90.00
_cell.angle_gamma   90.00
#
_symmetry.space_group_name_H-M   'P 1'
#
loop_
_entity.id
_entity.type
_entity.pdbx_description
1 polymer ?
#
loop_
_entity_poly.entity_id
_entity_poly.type
_entity_poly.pdbx_seq_one_letter_code
_entity_poly.pdbx_strand_id
1 'polypeptide(L)' 'MGKGDLRTRRGKIYRGTYGKSRPKPGKKKAAPKANAPRTPPRATVPGASSPVRSRAPSRAS' A
#
# COMPACT_ATOMS: atom_id res chain seq x y z
N MET A 1 -20.05 -13.96 1.49
CA MET A 1 -20.39 -13.94 0.04
C MET A 1 -20.91 -15.31 -0.38
N GLY A 2 -22.21 -15.41 -0.71
CA GLY A 2 -22.89 -16.67 -1.03
C GLY A 2 -22.97 -16.97 -2.52
N LYS A 3 -23.59 -18.11 -2.86
CA LYS A 3 -23.84 -18.54 -4.26
C LYS A 3 -24.87 -17.66 -4.99
N GLY A 4 -25.77 -17.00 -4.26
CA GLY A 4 -26.79 -16.12 -4.83
C GLY A 4 -26.31 -14.71 -5.18
N ASP A 5 -25.16 -14.28 -4.67
CA ASP A 5 -24.70 -12.90 -4.84
C ASP A 5 -23.91 -12.69 -6.14
N LEU A 6 -24.53 -11.99 -7.08
CA LEU A 6 -24.03 -11.67 -8.42
C LEU A 6 -22.78 -10.78 -8.43
N ARG A 7 -22.52 -10.05 -7.35
CA ARG A 7 -21.35 -9.15 -7.26
C ARG A 7 -20.06 -9.91 -6.98
N THR A 8 -20.17 -11.17 -6.57
CA THR A 8 -19.07 -11.95 -6.02
C THR A 8 -18.50 -12.92 -7.06
N ARG A 9 -17.24 -13.32 -6.86
CA ARG A 9 -16.64 -14.37 -7.70
C ARG A 9 -17.41 -15.69 -7.56
N ARG A 10 -17.82 -16.06 -6.35
CA ARG A 10 -18.55 -17.31 -6.05
C ARG A 10 -19.93 -17.34 -6.71
N GLY A 11 -20.73 -16.29 -6.61
CA GLY A 11 -22.05 -16.26 -7.26
C GLY A 11 -21.97 -16.21 -8.78
N LYS A 12 -20.96 -15.55 -9.35
CA LYS A 12 -20.68 -15.63 -10.78
C LYS A 12 -20.22 -17.02 -11.25
N ILE A 13 -19.52 -17.79 -10.40
CA ILE A 13 -19.19 -19.19 -10.68
C ILE A 13 -20.46 -20.03 -10.72
N TYR A 14 -21.30 -19.93 -9.69
CA TYR A 14 -22.52 -20.73 -9.57
C TYR A 14 -23.49 -20.49 -10.74
N ARG A 15 -23.67 -19.24 -11.17
CA ARG A 15 -24.55 -18.91 -12.30
C ARG A 15 -23.90 -19.04 -13.68
N GLY A 16 -22.61 -19.35 -13.77
CA GLY A 16 -21.92 -19.47 -15.08
C GLY A 16 -21.65 -18.15 -15.81
N THR A 17 -21.86 -16.98 -15.17
CA THR A 17 -21.71 -15.67 -15.82
C THR A 17 -20.34 -15.01 -15.57
N TYR A 18 -19.94 -14.06 -16.42
CA TYR A 18 -18.68 -13.31 -16.31
C TYR A 18 -18.89 -11.86 -15.85
N GLY A 19 -17.81 -11.15 -15.53
CA GLY A 19 -17.78 -9.70 -15.35
C GLY A 19 -16.62 -9.27 -14.47
N LYS A 20 -16.71 -8.10 -13.81
CA LYS A 20 -15.59 -7.52 -13.05
C LYS A 20 -14.94 -8.50 -12.05
N SER A 21 -15.77 -9.20 -11.27
CA SER A 21 -15.30 -10.13 -10.21
C SER A 21 -14.93 -11.53 -10.73
N ARG A 22 -15.37 -11.92 -11.94
CA ARG A 22 -15.04 -13.20 -12.63
C ARG A 22 -14.74 -12.91 -14.11
N PRO A 23 -13.53 -12.43 -14.44
CA PRO A 23 -13.17 -12.12 -15.83
C PRO A 23 -13.03 -13.39 -16.67
N LYS A 24 -13.22 -13.26 -17.99
CA LYS A 24 -12.97 -14.35 -18.94
C LYS A 24 -11.45 -14.64 -19.01
N PRO A 25 -11.03 -15.91 -19.07
CA PRO A 25 -9.62 -16.22 -19.33
C PRO A 25 -9.19 -15.55 -20.64
N GLY A 26 -8.01 -14.93 -20.64
CA GLY A 26 -7.48 -14.15 -21.78
C GLY A 26 -7.77 -12.64 -21.73
N LYS A 27 -8.82 -12.18 -21.02
CA LYS A 27 -9.03 -10.74 -20.79
C LYS A 27 -8.37 -10.34 -19.47
N LYS A 28 -7.08 -9.98 -19.53
CA LYS A 28 -6.30 -9.39 -18.44
C LYS A 28 -6.94 -8.08 -17.98
N LYS A 29 -7.98 -8.13 -17.14
CA LYS A 29 -8.42 -6.93 -16.41
C LYS A 29 -7.71 -6.93 -15.07
N ALA A 30 -6.85 -5.92 -14.94
CA ALA A 30 -5.98 -5.61 -13.81
C ALA A 30 -6.56 -6.14 -12.50
N ALA A 31 -5.78 -6.98 -11.83
CA ALA A 31 -6.02 -7.36 -10.46
C ALA A 31 -6.34 -6.07 -9.68
N PRO A 32 -7.44 -6.03 -8.91
CA PRO A 32 -7.63 -4.91 -7.99
C PRO A 32 -6.38 -4.85 -7.14
N LYS A 33 -5.71 -3.70 -7.13
CA LYS A 33 -4.52 -3.43 -6.32
C LYS A 33 -4.79 -4.02 -4.94
N ALA A 34 -4.13 -5.12 -4.63
CA ALA A 34 -4.15 -5.66 -3.28
C ALA A 34 -3.71 -4.50 -2.40
N ASN A 35 -4.56 -4.16 -1.44
CA ASN A 35 -4.30 -3.13 -0.45
C ASN A 35 -2.83 -3.23 -0.04
N ALA A 36 -2.06 -2.19 -0.36
CA ALA A 36 -0.73 -2.05 0.20
C ALA A 36 -0.89 -2.23 1.71
N PRO A 37 -0.12 -3.13 2.36
CA PRO A 37 -0.12 -3.17 3.80
C PRO A 37 0.22 -1.76 4.25
N ARG A 38 -0.65 -1.16 5.07
CA ARG A 38 -0.41 0.11 5.72
C ARG A 38 0.93 -0.01 6.43
N THR A 39 2.00 0.47 5.82
CA THR A 39 3.23 0.77 6.55
C THR A 39 2.81 1.86 7.53
N PRO A 40 2.83 1.64 8.86
CA PRO A 40 2.73 2.78 9.75
C PRO A 40 3.88 3.71 9.39
N PRO A 41 3.66 5.03 9.21
CA PRO A 41 4.77 5.94 8.98
C PRO A 41 5.72 5.79 10.16
N ARG A 42 6.93 5.29 9.87
CA ARG A 42 8.05 5.27 10.81
C ARG A 42 8.15 6.67 11.37
N ALA A 43 7.91 6.82 12.67
CA ALA A 43 8.02 8.08 13.38
C ALA A 43 9.45 8.61 13.21
N THR A 44 9.65 9.49 12.24
CA THR A 44 10.82 10.35 12.19
C THR A 44 10.62 11.33 13.34
N VAL A 45 11.19 11.02 14.49
CA VAL A 45 11.53 12.03 15.50
C VAL A 45 12.69 12.85 14.91
N PRO A 46 12.52 14.15 14.59
CA PRO A 46 13.65 15.01 14.26
C PRO A 46 14.28 15.46 15.59
N GLY A 47 14.95 14.53 16.27
CA GLY A 47 15.78 14.81 17.43
C GLY A 47 17.22 14.87 16.99
N ALA A 48 17.59 15.99 16.36
CA ALA A 48 18.94 16.30 15.93
C ALA A 48 19.93 16.12 17.10
N SER A 49 20.65 15.00 17.09
CA SER A 49 21.91 14.87 17.80
C SER A 49 22.96 15.60 16.96
N SER A 50 23.05 16.91 17.13
CA SER A 50 24.24 17.66 16.70
C SER A 50 25.35 17.35 17.70
N PRO A 51 26.42 16.62 17.33
CA PRO A 51 27.56 16.47 18.21
C PRO A 51 28.27 17.82 18.31
N VAL A 52 28.40 18.28 19.55
CA VAL A 52 29.36 19.27 20.01
C VAL A 52 30.66 19.22 19.21
N ARG A 53 30.96 20.28 18.45
CA ARG A 53 32.33 20.56 18.02
C ARG A 53 32.80 21.82 18.71
N SER A 54 33.37 21.60 19.89
CA SER A 54 34.31 22.49 20.53
C SER A 54 35.43 22.87 19.54
N ARG A 55 35.85 24.15 19.58
CA ARG A 55 37.25 24.63 19.64
C ARG A 55 37.38 26.08 19.13
N ALA A 56 37.58 27.01 20.06
CA ALA A 56 38.18 28.35 19.86
C ALA A 56 39.69 28.22 19.49
N PRO A 57 40.53 29.27 19.32
CA PRO A 57 40.32 30.72 19.50
C PRO A 57 41.03 31.66 18.47
N SER A 58 40.90 32.97 18.73
CA SER A 58 41.89 34.06 18.51
C SER A 58 42.08 34.69 17.12
N ARG A 59 41.88 36.02 17.08
CA ARG A 59 42.80 37.09 16.62
C ARG A 59 41.98 38.40 16.54
N ALA A 60 42.11 39.32 17.48
CA ALA A 60 43.16 40.34 17.57
C ALA A 60 43.27 41.16 16.27
N SER A 61 42.67 42.36 16.27
CA SER A 61 43.30 43.59 15.78
C SER A 61 42.50 44.82 16.22
#